data_AF-A0A963QRH7-F1
#
_entry.id   AF-A0A963QRH7-F1
#
_cell.length_a   1.000
_cell.length_b   1.000
_cell.length_c   1.000
_cell.angle_alpha   90.00
_cell.angle_beta   90.00
_cell.angle_gamma   90.00
#
_symmetry.space_group_name_H-M   'P 1'
#
loop_
_entity.id
_entity.type
_entity.pdbx_description
1 polymer ?
#
loop_
_entity_poly.entity_id
_entity_poly.type
_entity_poly.pdbx_seq_one_letter_code
_entity_poly.pdbx_strand_id
1 'polypeptide(L)'
;MSFADVCVEPELNIAGKIGLWPNSPLLERETDQESGRTYPLFPSARQALTRSLAIKGLGRSCRVGVPEWSSHCVLSAVARVATPISITDAIAGNIPLDCIVAYDQWGWRMPDSEIGNLSDLPGTPAIILDKVDSPGPQDDERARTGSCEIWSFSKVLGFGGGGLLRVNGEFAEPELTVGEFDQTLSNIGDADEWADIRKTYGKSIPKGLETINNAGGLDALIARQNSLRRANLSVLVD
;
A
#
# COMPACT_ATOMS: atom_id res chain seq x y z
N MET A 1 -35.99 -29.10 -10.27
CA MET A 1 -36.56 -27.99 -9.49
C MET A 1 -36.25 -28.23 -8.02
N SER A 2 -35.33 -27.46 -7.46
CA SER A 2 -35.39 -26.90 -6.09
C SER A 2 -33.98 -26.47 -5.69
N PHE A 3 -33.82 -25.21 -5.36
CA PHE A 3 -33.44 -24.75 -4.02
C PHE A 3 -33.60 -23.23 -4.07
N ALA A 4 -34.78 -22.80 -3.66
CA ALA A 4 -35.10 -21.40 -3.46
C ALA A 4 -34.49 -20.93 -2.14
N ASP A 5 -34.08 -19.67 -2.14
CA ASP A 5 -33.99 -18.73 -1.01
C ASP A 5 -32.95 -19.09 0.08
N VAL A 6 -32.05 -18.20 0.49
CA VAL A 6 -32.33 -16.93 1.14
C VAL A 6 -31.10 -16.03 0.99
N CYS A 7 -31.26 -14.87 0.34
CA CYS A 7 -30.39 -13.72 0.56
C CYS A 7 -30.58 -13.28 2.02
N VAL A 8 -29.66 -13.66 2.89
CA VAL A 8 -29.59 -13.11 4.25
C VAL A 8 -28.81 -11.80 4.15
N GLU A 9 -29.49 -10.67 4.32
CA GLU A 9 -28.83 -9.40 4.60
C GLU A 9 -28.06 -9.53 5.92
N PRO A 10 -26.77 -9.15 6.01
CA PRO A 10 -26.10 -9.14 7.29
C PRO A 10 -26.49 -7.87 8.06
N GLU A 11 -27.21 -8.08 9.16
CA GLU A 11 -27.40 -7.12 10.24
C GLU A 11 -26.04 -6.62 10.76
N LEU A 12 -25.96 -5.30 10.99
CA LEU A 12 -24.81 -4.61 11.59
C LEU A 12 -24.43 -5.23 12.95
N ASN A 13 -23.32 -5.94 12.98
CA ASN A 13 -22.69 -6.43 14.20
C ASN A 13 -21.37 -5.69 14.42
N ILE A 14 -21.37 -4.72 15.34
CA ILE A 14 -20.23 -3.85 15.70
C ILE A 14 -19.16 -4.65 16.52
N ALA A 15 -19.25 -5.98 16.53
CA ALA A 15 -18.20 -6.91 16.98
C ALA A 15 -17.57 -7.69 15.79
N GLY A 16 -17.51 -7.04 14.63
CA GLY A 16 -17.26 -7.64 13.32
C GLY A 16 -15.94 -8.41 13.19
N LYS A 17 -16.02 -9.69 12.83
CA LYS A 17 -14.92 -10.41 12.19
C LYS A 17 -14.59 -9.70 10.89
N ILE A 18 -13.35 -9.20 10.75
CA ILE A 18 -12.82 -8.85 9.44
C ILE A 18 -12.95 -10.10 8.55
N GLY A 19 -13.60 -9.97 7.41
CA GLY A 19 -13.80 -11.04 6.45
C GLY A 19 -12.47 -11.64 5.97
N LEU A 20 -12.47 -12.94 5.65
CA LEU A 20 -11.33 -13.56 4.95
C LEU A 20 -11.22 -12.97 3.54
N TRP A 21 -10.01 -13.01 2.98
CA TRP A 21 -9.74 -12.55 1.63
C TRP A 21 -10.58 -13.38 0.63
N PRO A 22 -10.97 -12.78 -0.52
CA PRO A 22 -11.81 -13.49 -1.48
C PRO A 22 -11.14 -14.79 -1.97
N ASN A 23 -11.89 -15.65 -2.69
CA ASN A 23 -11.40 -16.91 -3.30
C ASN A 23 -11.06 -16.82 -4.81
N SER A 24 -11.31 -15.67 -5.44
CA SER A 24 -10.67 -15.27 -6.69
C SER A 24 -10.17 -13.81 -6.62
N PRO A 25 -9.08 -13.45 -7.33
CA PRO A 25 -8.63 -12.07 -7.37
C PRO A 25 -9.64 -11.21 -8.13
N LEU A 26 -9.90 -10.00 -7.64
CA LEU A 26 -10.73 -9.04 -8.36
C LEU A 26 -9.98 -8.59 -9.63
N LEU A 27 -10.60 -8.80 -10.79
CA LEU A 27 -10.06 -8.30 -12.06
C LEU A 27 -10.29 -6.79 -12.09
N GLU A 28 -9.20 -6.01 -12.10
CA GLU A 28 -9.28 -4.55 -12.25
C GLU A 28 -9.74 -4.17 -13.68
N ARG A 29 -10.46 -3.05 -13.78
CA ARG A 29 -10.95 -2.53 -15.07
C ARG A 29 -9.79 -2.02 -15.91
N GLU A 30 -9.88 -2.26 -17.22
CA GLU A 30 -8.93 -1.74 -18.19
C GLU A 30 -8.95 -0.22 -18.17
N THR A 31 -7.78 0.40 -18.00
CA THR A 31 -7.60 1.84 -18.25
C THR A 31 -6.89 1.96 -19.60
N ASP A 32 -7.62 2.43 -20.61
CA ASP A 32 -7.19 2.51 -22.03
C ASP A 32 -6.07 3.55 -22.29
N GLN A 33 -5.33 4.00 -21.28
CA GLN A 33 -4.37 5.08 -21.45
C GLN A 33 -2.93 4.58 -21.29
N GLU A 34 -2.32 4.24 -22.43
CA GLU A 34 -0.89 4.42 -22.61
C GLU A 34 -0.59 5.92 -22.54
N SER A 35 -0.37 6.42 -21.33
CA SER A 35 0.15 7.77 -21.18
C SER A 35 1.67 7.71 -21.13
N GLY A 36 2.36 8.56 -21.89
CA GLY A 36 3.82 8.70 -21.78
C GLY A 36 4.25 9.37 -20.46
N ARG A 37 3.62 8.99 -19.34
CA ARG A 37 3.85 9.58 -18.02
C ARG A 37 5.21 9.15 -17.49
N THR A 38 5.86 10.10 -16.84
CA THR A 38 7.02 9.84 -16.00
C THR A 38 6.56 9.87 -14.56
N TYR A 39 6.95 8.85 -13.78
CA TYR A 39 6.56 8.74 -12.38
C TYR A 39 7.69 9.16 -11.44
N PRO A 40 7.37 9.74 -10.27
CA PRO A 40 8.35 9.98 -9.22
C PRO A 40 8.66 8.67 -8.48
N LEU A 41 9.80 8.08 -8.81
CA LEU A 41 10.16 6.73 -8.36
C LEU A 41 10.90 6.74 -7.01
N PHE A 42 10.43 5.92 -6.08
CA PHE A 42 11.21 5.55 -4.90
C PHE A 42 12.19 4.42 -5.26
N PRO A 43 13.37 4.33 -4.63
CA PRO A 43 14.27 3.19 -4.84
C PRO A 43 13.64 1.85 -4.42
N SER A 44 12.62 1.86 -3.53
CA SER A 44 11.82 0.69 -3.19
C SER A 44 10.43 1.08 -2.64
N ALA A 45 9.47 0.16 -2.74
CA ALA A 45 8.17 0.30 -2.08
C ALA A 45 8.27 0.47 -0.56
N ARG A 46 9.33 -0.05 0.05
CA ARG A 46 9.56 0.10 1.48
C ARG A 46 9.88 1.54 1.85
N GLN A 47 10.63 2.25 1.01
CA GLN A 47 10.85 3.68 1.21
C GLN A 47 9.59 4.49 0.96
N ALA A 48 8.75 4.08 0.01
CA ALA A 48 7.41 4.66 -0.17
C ALA A 48 6.54 4.47 1.09
N LEU A 49 6.54 3.29 1.70
CA LEU A 49 5.86 3.03 2.99
C LEU A 49 6.40 3.89 4.12
N THR A 50 7.71 3.96 4.27
CA THR A 50 8.33 4.81 5.27
C THR A 50 7.98 6.30 5.05
N ARG A 51 7.95 6.76 3.80
CA ARG A 51 7.58 8.13 3.45
C ARG A 51 6.09 8.39 3.71
N SER A 52 5.20 7.44 3.45
CA SER A 52 3.77 7.61 3.74
C SER A 52 3.52 7.80 5.23
N LEU A 53 4.18 7.01 6.09
CA LEU A 53 4.12 7.17 7.55
C LEU A 53 4.59 8.58 7.98
N ALA A 54 5.69 9.07 7.40
CA ALA A 54 6.21 10.41 7.69
C ALA A 54 5.27 11.54 7.22
N ILE A 55 4.68 11.42 6.02
CA ILE A 55 3.69 12.39 5.51
C ILE A 55 2.46 12.46 6.42
N LYS A 56 2.10 11.34 7.07
CA LYS A 56 1.03 11.29 8.08
C LYS A 56 1.44 11.84 9.44
N GLY A 57 2.67 12.31 9.61
CA GLY A 57 3.18 12.85 10.88
C GLY A 57 3.31 11.79 11.98
N LEU A 58 3.43 10.51 11.62
CA LEU A 58 3.53 9.43 12.59
C LEU A 58 4.93 9.35 13.18
N GLY A 59 5.01 9.05 14.48
CA GLY A 59 6.25 8.84 15.21
C GLY A 59 6.18 7.63 16.14
N ARG A 60 7.22 7.45 16.96
CA ARG A 60 7.39 6.27 17.82
C ARG A 60 6.25 6.01 18.80
N SER A 61 5.60 7.06 19.29
CA SER A 61 4.44 6.97 20.17
C SER A 61 3.15 6.53 19.47
N CYS A 62 3.10 6.63 18.13
CA CYS A 62 1.94 6.24 17.34
C CYS A 62 1.88 4.71 17.17
N ARG A 63 0.67 4.17 17.17
CA ARG A 63 0.38 2.76 16.92
C ARG A 63 -0.12 2.57 15.49
N VAL A 64 0.54 1.69 14.76
CA VAL A 64 0.19 1.38 13.37
C VAL A 64 -0.28 -0.06 13.29
N GLY A 65 -1.55 -0.23 12.93
CA GLY A 65 -2.15 -1.53 12.65
C GLY A 65 -1.49 -2.17 11.43
N VAL A 66 -0.96 -3.37 11.60
CA VAL A 66 -0.38 -4.17 10.51
C VAL A 66 -1.09 -5.53 10.44
N PRO A 67 -1.32 -6.08 9.22
CA PRO A 67 -1.88 -7.41 9.06
C PRO A 67 -1.01 -8.46 9.75
N GLU A 68 -1.64 -9.49 10.31
CA GLU A 68 -1.02 -10.53 11.13
C GLU A 68 0.07 -11.29 10.35
N TRP A 69 -0.16 -11.47 9.06
CA TRP A 69 0.74 -12.18 8.15
C TRP A 69 1.61 -11.23 7.32
N SER A 70 1.82 -10.01 7.82
CA SER A 70 2.73 -9.06 7.19
C SER A 70 4.14 -9.62 7.11
N SER A 71 4.75 -9.48 5.94
CA SER A 71 6.16 -9.83 5.77
C SER A 71 7.07 -8.97 6.66
N HIS A 72 8.26 -9.50 6.98
CA HIS A 72 9.25 -8.78 7.79
C HIS A 72 9.65 -7.42 7.21
N CYS A 73 9.51 -7.21 5.89
CA CYS A 73 9.82 -5.93 5.28
C CYS A 73 8.82 -4.82 5.65
N VAL A 74 7.54 -5.15 5.78
CA VAL A 74 6.49 -4.22 6.24
C VAL A 74 6.68 -3.92 7.71
N LEU A 75 6.79 -4.97 8.54
CA LEU A 75 7.01 -4.84 9.98
C LEU A 75 8.24 -3.99 10.29
N SER A 76 9.37 -4.28 9.64
CA SER A 76 10.61 -3.52 9.83
C SER A 76 10.47 -2.06 9.38
N ALA A 77 9.73 -1.78 8.30
CA ALA A 77 9.51 -0.41 7.83
C ALA A 77 8.66 0.40 8.80
N VAL A 78 7.58 -0.20 9.31
CA VAL A 78 6.71 0.42 10.32
C VAL A 78 7.46 0.61 11.64
N ALA A 79 8.10 -0.45 12.14
CA ALA A 79 8.88 -0.46 13.38
C ALA A 79 10.10 0.46 13.37
N ARG A 80 10.39 1.14 12.26
CA ARG A 80 11.43 2.16 12.16
C ARG A 80 10.89 3.57 12.38
N VAL A 81 9.57 3.77 12.25
CA VAL A 81 8.90 5.07 12.32
C VAL A 81 7.95 5.13 13.52
N ALA A 82 7.20 4.06 13.73
CA ALA A 82 6.11 3.97 14.69
C ALA A 82 6.09 2.60 15.39
N THR A 83 5.14 2.37 16.28
CA THR A 83 4.95 1.10 16.97
C THR A 83 3.98 0.20 16.19
N PRO A 84 4.44 -0.90 15.55
CA PRO A 84 3.54 -1.82 14.88
C PRO A 84 2.70 -2.59 15.92
N ILE A 85 1.43 -2.81 15.61
CA ILE A 85 0.53 -3.66 16.37
C ILE A 85 -0.32 -4.48 15.41
N SER A 86 -0.56 -5.75 15.73
CA SER A 86 -1.48 -6.59 14.97
C SER A 86 -2.87 -5.96 14.95
N ILE A 87 -3.54 -5.96 13.79
CA ILE A 87 -4.91 -5.44 13.66
C ILE A 87 -5.86 -6.25 14.55
N THR A 88 -5.75 -7.57 14.56
CA THR A 88 -6.56 -8.45 15.42
C THR A 88 -6.35 -8.15 16.90
N ASP A 89 -5.11 -7.92 17.34
CA ASP A 89 -4.83 -7.58 18.73
C ASP A 89 -5.39 -6.21 19.11
N ALA A 90 -5.31 -5.25 18.19
CA ALA A 90 -5.89 -3.92 18.39
C ALA A 90 -7.42 -3.99 18.53
N ILE A 91 -8.08 -4.80 17.71
CA ILE A 91 -9.52 -5.02 17.79
C ILE A 91 -9.89 -5.74 19.09
N ALA A 92 -9.23 -6.86 19.40
CA ALA A 92 -9.52 -7.66 20.58
C ALA A 92 -9.30 -6.87 21.89
N GLY A 93 -8.29 -6.01 21.91
CA GLY A 93 -7.96 -5.15 23.05
C GLY A 93 -8.64 -3.79 23.06
N ASN A 94 -9.45 -3.46 22.04
CA ASN A 94 -10.00 -2.12 21.82
C ASN A 94 -8.94 -1.01 21.91
N ILE A 95 -7.77 -1.26 21.31
CA ILE A 95 -6.60 -0.36 21.34
C ILE A 95 -6.75 0.64 20.19
N PRO A 96 -6.71 1.96 20.46
CA PRO A 96 -6.78 2.97 19.41
C PRO A 96 -5.56 2.92 18.50
N LEU A 97 -5.80 3.06 17.21
CA LEU A 97 -4.77 3.08 16.15
C LEU A 97 -4.70 4.46 15.54
N ASP A 98 -3.48 4.93 15.24
CA ASP A 98 -3.27 6.19 14.52
C ASP A 98 -3.28 5.97 13.01
N CYS A 99 -2.90 4.77 12.56
CA CYS A 99 -2.85 4.40 11.16
C CYS A 99 -2.99 2.89 10.98
N ILE A 100 -3.47 2.45 9.81
CA ILE A 100 -3.56 1.05 9.42
C ILE A 100 -2.90 0.87 8.06
N VAL A 101 -2.07 -0.17 7.95
CA VAL A 101 -1.59 -0.68 6.67
C VAL A 101 -2.58 -1.74 6.18
N ALA A 102 -3.39 -1.43 5.17
CA ALA A 102 -4.31 -2.37 4.56
C ALA A 102 -3.64 -2.99 3.32
N TYR A 103 -3.45 -4.31 3.33
CA TYR A 103 -2.66 -5.00 2.32
C TYR A 103 -3.52 -5.71 1.27
N ASP A 104 -3.27 -5.41 0.00
CA ASP A 104 -3.78 -6.17 -1.13
C ASP A 104 -2.90 -7.42 -1.35
N GLN A 105 -3.28 -8.48 -0.64
CA GLN A 105 -2.47 -9.69 -0.53
C GLN A 105 -2.33 -10.42 -1.86
N TRP A 106 -1.10 -10.58 -2.37
CA TRP A 106 -0.84 -11.29 -3.63
C TRP A 106 -1.56 -10.68 -4.85
N GLY A 107 -1.89 -9.39 -4.78
CA GLY A 107 -2.68 -8.67 -5.78
C GLY A 107 -4.18 -8.84 -5.61
N TRP A 108 -4.63 -9.45 -4.51
CA TRP A 108 -6.03 -9.60 -4.17
C TRP A 108 -6.48 -8.36 -3.42
N ARG A 109 -7.28 -7.56 -4.11
CA ARG A 109 -7.87 -6.35 -3.57
C ARG A 109 -8.72 -6.66 -2.34
N MET A 110 -8.40 -6.03 -1.21
CA MET A 110 -9.24 -6.07 -0.01
C MET A 110 -10.63 -5.46 -0.33
N PRO A 111 -11.75 -6.12 0.05
CA PRO A 111 -13.08 -5.60 -0.21
C PRO A 111 -13.32 -4.22 0.41
N ASP A 112 -14.08 -3.37 -0.28
CA ASP A 112 -14.38 -2.01 0.18
C ASP A 112 -15.11 -2.00 1.54
N SER A 113 -15.92 -3.02 1.83
CA SER A 113 -16.58 -3.21 3.12
C SER A 113 -15.58 -3.39 4.27
N GLU A 114 -14.49 -4.13 4.04
CA GLU A 114 -13.46 -4.35 5.04
C GLU A 114 -12.62 -3.08 5.27
N ILE A 115 -12.34 -2.31 4.22
CA ILE A 115 -11.73 -0.98 4.37
C ILE A 115 -12.65 -0.05 5.17
N GLY A 116 -13.96 -0.13 4.95
CA GLY A 116 -14.97 0.56 5.77
C GLY A 116 -14.85 0.19 7.25
N ASN A 117 -14.87 -1.11 7.55
CA ASN A 117 -14.72 -1.63 8.91
C ASN A 117 -13.43 -1.15 9.59
N LEU A 118 -12.30 -1.13 8.87
CA LEU A 118 -11.02 -0.64 9.39
C LEU A 118 -11.04 0.87 9.65
N SER A 119 -11.76 1.65 8.82
CA SER A 119 -11.92 3.10 8.99
C SER A 119 -12.74 3.47 10.22
N ASP A 120 -13.67 2.58 10.62
CA ASP A 120 -14.57 2.76 11.75
C ASP A 120 -13.95 2.36 13.10
N LEU A 121 -12.70 1.88 13.08
CA LEU A 121 -11.97 1.56 14.31
C LEU A 121 -11.73 2.81 15.18
N PRO A 122 -11.59 2.65 16.51
CA PRO A 122 -11.40 3.77 17.43
C PRO A 122 -10.24 4.67 17.01
N GLY A 123 -10.53 5.97 16.89
CA GLY A 123 -9.55 6.99 16.48
C GLY A 123 -9.59 7.36 15.00
N THR A 124 -10.40 6.70 14.18
CA THR A 124 -10.51 6.93 12.71
C THR A 124 -9.12 6.95 12.06
N PRO A 125 -8.40 5.81 12.10
CA PRO A 125 -7.01 5.75 11.68
C PRO A 125 -6.84 6.13 10.21
N ALA A 126 -5.72 6.78 9.89
CA ALA A 126 -5.33 6.97 8.50
C ALA A 126 -5.07 5.60 7.83
N ILE A 127 -5.46 5.43 6.57
CA ILE A 127 -5.24 4.17 5.84
C ILE A 127 -4.11 4.31 4.83
N ILE A 128 -3.16 3.39 4.91
CA ILE A 128 -2.13 3.15 3.90
C ILE A 128 -2.51 1.86 3.17
N LEU A 129 -2.85 1.98 1.89
CA LEU A 129 -3.10 0.86 1.00
C LEU A 129 -1.76 0.32 0.49
N ASP A 130 -1.33 -0.81 1.04
CA ASP A 130 -0.17 -1.56 0.58
C ASP A 130 -0.55 -2.42 -0.62
N LYS A 131 -0.21 -1.94 -1.81
CA LYS A 131 -0.54 -2.51 -3.12
C LYS A 131 0.68 -3.10 -3.81
N VAL A 132 1.69 -3.50 -3.05
CA VAL A 132 2.98 -3.92 -3.59
C VAL A 132 2.91 -5.15 -4.51
N ASP A 133 1.85 -5.95 -4.40
CA ASP A 133 1.61 -7.09 -5.27
C ASP A 133 0.61 -6.76 -6.40
N SER A 134 -0.12 -5.64 -6.29
CA SER A 134 -1.15 -5.21 -7.22
C SER A 134 -0.54 -4.54 -8.46
N PRO A 135 -1.14 -4.77 -9.64
CA PRO A 135 -0.56 -4.34 -10.91
C PRO A 135 -0.73 -2.85 -11.21
N GLY A 136 0.16 -2.04 -10.64
CA GLY A 136 0.38 -0.64 -11.03
C GLY A 136 -0.64 0.38 -10.51
N PRO A 137 -0.37 1.68 -10.71
CA PRO A 137 -1.07 2.75 -10.02
C PRO A 137 -2.32 3.19 -10.78
N GLN A 138 -3.35 2.34 -10.75
CA GLN A 138 -4.68 2.70 -11.23
C GLN A 138 -5.45 3.44 -10.13
N ASP A 139 -6.41 4.26 -10.53
CA ASP A 139 -7.31 4.93 -9.60
C ASP A 139 -8.08 3.90 -8.78
N ASP A 140 -7.98 4.05 -7.46
CA ASP A 140 -8.66 3.19 -6.52
C ASP A 140 -9.64 4.02 -5.72
N GLU A 141 -10.91 3.71 -5.88
CA GLU A 141 -12.01 4.37 -5.19
C GLU A 141 -11.90 4.25 -3.66
N ARG A 142 -11.12 3.27 -3.14
CA ARG A 142 -10.77 3.14 -1.71
C ARG A 142 -9.77 4.21 -1.25
N ALA A 143 -9.04 4.83 -2.16
CA ALA A 143 -8.11 5.92 -1.87
C ALA A 143 -8.90 7.19 -1.57
N ARG A 144 -9.47 7.26 -0.36
CA ARG A 144 -10.16 8.43 0.17
C ARG A 144 -9.18 9.60 0.34
N THR A 145 -9.72 10.81 0.49
CA THR A 145 -8.95 11.97 0.97
C THR A 145 -8.27 11.59 2.29
N GLY A 146 -6.95 11.68 2.32
CA GLY A 146 -6.14 11.25 3.45
C GLY A 146 -5.57 9.84 3.35
N SER A 147 -5.77 9.10 2.26
CA SER A 147 -5.14 7.78 2.07
C SER A 147 -3.76 7.88 1.38
N CYS A 148 -2.93 6.88 1.62
CA CYS A 148 -1.70 6.66 0.85
C CYS A 148 -1.76 5.32 0.13
N GLU A 149 -1.14 5.21 -1.03
CA GLU A 149 -1.08 3.98 -1.82
C GLU A 149 0.35 3.69 -2.25
N ILE A 150 0.76 2.43 -2.16
CA ILE A 150 2.15 2.03 -2.38
C ILE A 150 2.24 0.86 -3.34
N TRP A 151 3.10 0.97 -4.35
CA TRP A 151 3.35 -0.11 -5.32
C TRP A 151 4.82 -0.51 -5.35
N SER A 152 5.09 -1.76 -5.75
CA SER A 152 6.43 -2.31 -5.91
C SER A 152 6.70 -2.79 -7.32
N PHE A 153 7.69 -2.19 -7.99
CA PHE A 153 8.11 -2.64 -9.31
C PHE A 153 9.00 -3.87 -9.29
N SER A 154 9.66 -4.16 -8.17
CA SER A 154 10.42 -5.40 -8.05
C SER A 154 9.50 -6.62 -8.01
N LYS A 155 8.36 -6.50 -7.35
CA LYS A 155 7.39 -7.59 -7.23
C LYS A 155 6.51 -7.74 -8.47
N VAL A 156 6.03 -6.62 -9.02
CA VAL A 156 5.06 -6.64 -10.12
C VAL A 156 5.75 -6.84 -11.47
N LEU A 157 6.91 -6.21 -11.68
CA LEU A 157 7.60 -6.15 -12.98
C LEU A 157 8.98 -6.82 -12.98
N GLY A 158 9.46 -7.34 -11.84
CA GLY A 158 10.73 -8.06 -11.75
C GLY A 158 11.99 -7.20 -11.75
N PHE A 159 11.87 -5.89 -11.52
CA PHE A 159 13.04 -5.01 -11.41
C PHE A 159 13.83 -5.26 -10.11
N GLY A 160 15.10 -4.84 -10.07
CA GLY A 160 15.94 -4.94 -8.87
C GLY A 160 15.53 -4.01 -7.71
N GLY A 161 14.45 -3.24 -7.87
CA GLY A 161 13.96 -2.22 -6.96
C GLY A 161 12.85 -1.39 -7.62
N GLY A 162 12.52 -0.26 -7.02
CA GLY A 162 11.48 0.64 -7.49
C GLY A 162 10.21 0.57 -6.68
N GLY A 163 9.64 1.72 -6.37
CA GLY A 163 8.29 1.83 -5.83
C GLY A 163 7.65 3.15 -6.19
N LEU A 164 6.34 3.22 -5.98
CA LEU A 164 5.55 4.45 -6.09
C LEU A 164 4.84 4.72 -4.77
N LEU A 165 4.64 6.00 -4.51
CA LEU A 165 3.75 6.48 -3.48
C LEU A 165 2.74 7.44 -4.12
N ARG A 166 1.45 7.20 -3.89
CA ARG A 166 0.39 8.16 -4.18
C ARG A 166 -0.25 8.61 -2.88
N VAL A 167 -0.51 9.90 -2.75
CA VAL A 167 -1.12 10.53 -1.57
C VAL A 167 -2.27 11.40 -2.07
N ASN A 168 -3.49 11.14 -1.59
CA ASN A 168 -4.67 11.90 -2.00
C ASN A 168 -4.86 11.99 -3.54
N GLY A 169 -4.53 10.93 -4.26
CA GLY A 169 -4.62 10.89 -5.73
C GLY A 169 -3.41 11.47 -6.48
N GLU A 170 -2.44 12.06 -5.80
CA GLU A 170 -1.25 12.64 -6.42
C GLU A 170 0.02 11.83 -6.13
N PHE A 171 0.88 11.64 -7.12
CA PHE A 171 2.14 10.94 -6.91
C PHE A 171 3.09 11.79 -6.08
N ALA A 172 3.58 11.23 -4.98
CA ALA A 172 4.51 11.92 -4.10
C ALA A 172 5.93 11.82 -4.63
N GLU A 173 6.64 12.94 -4.64
CA GLU A 173 8.05 12.96 -4.97
C GLU A 173 8.88 12.21 -3.90
N PRO A 174 9.91 11.46 -4.32
CA PRO A 174 10.93 10.92 -3.42
C PRO A 174 11.84 12.06 -2.93
N GLU A 175 11.30 13.08 -2.27
CA GLU A 175 12.11 14.18 -1.77
C GLU A 175 12.99 13.74 -0.60
N LEU A 176 14.30 13.80 -0.84
CA LEU A 176 15.33 13.90 0.17
C LEU A 176 16.49 14.79 -0.34
N THR A 177 16.25 16.06 -0.61
CA THR A 177 17.29 17.08 -0.40
C THR A 177 17.55 17.16 1.11
N VAL A 178 18.81 17.07 1.51
CA VAL A 178 19.23 16.94 2.91
C VAL A 178 18.63 18.03 3.81
N GLY A 179 18.41 19.25 3.30
CA GLY A 179 17.98 20.41 4.09
C GLY A 179 16.49 20.50 4.45
N GLU A 180 15.57 20.08 3.59
CA GLU A 180 14.11 20.16 3.86
C GLU A 180 13.63 18.97 4.72
N PHE A 181 14.38 17.87 4.64
CA PHE A 181 14.19 16.69 5.50
C PHE A 181 14.50 17.04 6.97
N ASP A 182 15.66 17.67 7.24
CA ASP A 182 16.08 18.03 8.60
C ASP A 182 15.08 18.97 9.32
N GLN A 183 14.39 19.85 8.58
CA GLN A 183 13.44 20.81 9.14
C GLN A 183 12.06 20.20 9.47
N THR A 184 11.65 19.19 8.71
CA THR A 184 10.44 18.39 9.02
C THR A 184 10.73 17.39 10.17
N LEU A 185 11.99 16.96 10.31
CA LEU A 185 12.45 15.92 11.23
C LEU A 185 12.90 16.40 12.60
N SER A 186 13.32 17.65 12.73
CA SER A 186 13.55 18.28 14.04
C SER A 186 12.32 18.22 14.95
N ASN A 187 11.13 17.97 14.38
CA ASN A 187 9.86 17.84 15.09
C ASN A 187 9.45 16.40 15.43
N ILE A 188 10.09 15.36 14.89
CA ILE A 188 9.60 13.95 14.96
C ILE A 188 10.55 13.01 15.72
N GLY A 189 11.79 13.43 16.00
CA GLY A 189 12.75 12.67 16.82
C GLY A 189 13.91 12.06 16.03
N ASP A 190 15.09 12.11 16.66
CA ASP A 190 16.46 11.73 16.26
C ASP A 190 16.77 11.53 14.76
N ALA A 191 17.48 12.50 14.18
CA ALA A 191 17.99 12.49 12.81
C ALA A 191 18.91 11.27 12.49
N ASP A 192 19.58 10.71 13.50
CA ASP A 192 20.49 9.57 13.35
C ASP A 192 19.76 8.26 13.00
N GLU A 193 18.54 8.07 13.52
CA GLU A 193 17.74 6.88 13.26
C GLU A 193 17.32 6.80 11.78
N TRP A 194 17.03 7.95 11.17
CA TRP A 194 16.62 8.06 9.76
C TRP A 194 17.77 7.91 8.77
N ALA A 195 18.98 8.29 9.15
CA ALA A 195 20.19 8.02 8.36
C ALA A 195 20.42 6.51 8.17
N ASP A 196 20.13 5.70 9.20
CA ASP A 196 20.23 4.24 9.13
C ASP A 196 19.10 3.61 8.30
N ILE A 197 17.90 4.21 8.30
CA ILE A 197 16.82 3.81 7.40
C ILE A 197 17.24 3.98 5.94
N ARG A 198 17.87 5.11 5.61
CA ARG A 198 18.40 5.40 4.27
C ARG A 198 19.55 4.46 3.85
N LYS A 199 20.44 4.08 4.78
CA LYS A 199 21.52 3.11 4.48
C LYS A 199 21.00 1.73 4.07
N THR A 200 19.87 1.31 4.64
CA THR A 200 19.40 -0.08 4.52
C THR A 200 18.73 -0.37 3.17
N TYR A 201 18.08 0.60 2.53
CA TYR A 201 17.17 0.34 1.40
C TYR A 201 17.68 0.77 0.03
N GLY A 202 18.96 1.11 -0.06
CA GLY A 202 19.59 1.58 -1.29
C GLY A 202 19.24 3.03 -1.60
N LYS A 203 20.15 3.70 -2.31
CA LYS A 203 20.06 5.14 -2.60
C LYS A 203 19.58 5.46 -4.00
N SER A 204 19.53 4.47 -4.89
CA SER A 204 19.33 4.70 -6.31
C SER A 204 18.21 3.84 -6.86
N ILE A 205 17.35 4.46 -7.66
CA ILE A 205 16.44 3.77 -8.56
C ILE A 205 17.28 2.88 -9.50
N PRO A 206 16.87 1.64 -9.79
CA PRO A 206 17.58 0.82 -10.77
C PRO A 206 17.65 1.53 -12.13
N LYS A 207 18.85 1.65 -12.73
CA LYS A 207 19.07 2.36 -14.00
C LYS A 207 18.13 1.92 -15.13
N GLY A 208 17.81 0.63 -15.20
CA GLY A 208 16.86 0.10 -16.19
C GLY A 208 15.45 0.66 -16.00
N LEU A 209 14.97 0.73 -14.75
CA LEU A 209 13.67 1.30 -14.42
C LEU A 209 13.64 2.82 -14.69
N GLU A 210 14.70 3.53 -14.32
CA GLU A 210 14.85 4.97 -14.60
C GLU A 210 14.81 5.26 -16.10
N THR A 211 15.56 4.50 -16.90
CA THR A 211 15.58 4.65 -18.37
C THR A 211 14.19 4.45 -18.97
N ILE A 212 13.49 3.40 -18.55
CA ILE A 212 12.15 3.08 -19.04
C ILE A 212 11.14 4.17 -18.63
N ASN A 213 11.21 4.64 -17.39
CA ASN A 213 10.34 5.68 -16.86
C ASN A 213 10.54 7.03 -17.59
N ASN A 214 11.78 7.41 -17.85
CA ASN A 214 12.11 8.64 -18.59
C ASN A 214 11.70 8.56 -20.06
N ALA A 215 11.63 7.36 -20.62
CA ALA A 215 11.10 7.12 -21.96
C ALA A 215 9.57 7.00 -22.01
N GLY A 216 8.87 7.15 -20.88
CA GLY A 216 7.41 7.00 -20.78
C GLY A 216 6.91 5.56 -20.98
N GLY A 217 7.80 4.56 -20.93
CA GLY A 217 7.49 3.16 -21.23
C GLY A 217 6.92 2.35 -20.04
N LEU A 218 6.80 2.97 -18.86
CA LEU A 218 6.38 2.26 -17.64
C LEU A 218 4.91 1.84 -17.68
N ASP A 219 4.04 2.69 -18.24
CA ASP A 219 2.60 2.39 -18.40
C ASP A 219 2.38 1.16 -19.28
N ALA A 220 3.11 1.06 -20.40
CA ALA A 220 3.04 -0.09 -21.28
C ALA A 220 3.44 -1.40 -20.57
N LEU A 221 4.45 -1.37 -19.70
CA LEU A 221 4.85 -2.54 -18.92
C LEU A 221 3.79 -2.95 -17.89
N ILE A 222 3.18 -1.97 -17.22
CA ILE A 222 2.11 -2.19 -16.26
C ILE A 222 0.88 -2.78 -16.96
N ALA A 223 0.47 -2.19 -18.09
CA ALA A 223 -0.64 -2.68 -18.91
C ALA A 223 -0.41 -4.11 -19.40
N ARG A 224 0.81 -4.41 -19.88
CA ARG A 224 1.19 -5.76 -20.29
C ARG A 224 1.09 -6.76 -19.13
N GLN A 225 1.59 -6.40 -17.96
CA GLN A 225 1.54 -7.28 -16.79
C GLN A 225 0.11 -7.53 -16.31
N ASN A 226 -0.74 -6.50 -16.38
CA ASN A 226 -2.17 -6.62 -16.15
C ASN A 226 -2.83 -7.63 -17.10
N SER A 227 -2.56 -7.53 -18.39
CA SER A 227 -3.11 -8.45 -19.39
C SER A 227 -2.64 -9.89 -19.18
N LEU A 228 -1.37 -10.11 -18.84
CA LEU A 228 -0.85 -11.45 -18.53
C LEU A 228 -1.54 -12.08 -17.30
N ARG A 229 -1.75 -11.29 -16.24
CA ARG A 229 -2.45 -11.79 -15.04
C ARG A 229 -3.88 -12.19 -15.35
N ARG A 230 -4.61 -11.37 -16.10
CA ARG A 230 -5.99 -11.68 -16.52
C ARG A 230 -6.05 -12.97 -17.34
N ALA A 231 -5.16 -13.12 -18.33
CA ALA A 231 -5.08 -14.33 -19.15
C ALA A 231 -4.79 -15.60 -18.33
N ASN A 232 -3.89 -15.50 -17.34
CA ASN A 232 -3.60 -16.63 -16.46
C ASN A 232 -4.75 -16.98 -15.52
N LEU A 233 -5.55 -15.99 -15.13
CA LEU A 233 -6.71 -16.19 -14.25
C LEU A 233 -7.91 -16.77 -14.99
N SER A 234 -8.16 -16.40 -16.24
CA SER A 234 -9.23 -17.01 -17.03
C SER A 234 -9.04 -18.52 -17.24
N VAL A 235 -7.79 -19.00 -17.24
CA VAL A 235 -7.46 -20.43 -17.38
C VAL A 235 -7.76 -21.23 -16.10
N LEU A 236 -7.92 -20.58 -14.95
CA LEU A 236 -8.18 -21.24 -13.66
C LEU A 236 -9.66 -21.38 -13.31
N VAL A 237 -10.56 -20.79 -14.11
CA VAL A 237 -12.01 -20.75 -13.85
C VAL A 237 -12.79 -21.73 -14.74
N ASP A 238 -12.12 -22.35 -15.73
CA ASP A 238 -12.66 -23.42 -16.59
C ASP A 238 -12.26 -24.82 -16.08
#